data_AF-A0A967SHW3-F1
#
_entry.id   AF-A0A967SHW3-F1
#
_cell.length_a   1.000
_cell.length_b   1.000
_cell.length_c   1.000
_cell.angle_alpha   90.00
_cell.angle_beta   90.00
_cell.angle_gamma   90.00
#
_symmetry.space_group_name_H-M   'P 1'
#
loop_
_entity.id
_entity.type
_entity.pdbx_description
1 polymer ?
#
loop_
_entity_poly.entity_id
_entity_poly.type
_entity_poly.pdbx_seq_one_letter_code
_entity_poly.pdbx_strand_id
1 'polypeptide(L)' 'DRPIARKAQPEEIAAMVCHLCLPDGRYITGQTIHVNGGMLLAGA' A
#
# COMPACT_ATOMS: atom_id res chain seq x y z
N ASP A 1 -13.27 -2.49 12.36
CA ASP A 1 -12.64 -1.54 11.43
C ASP A 1 -12.97 -1.92 10.00
N ARG A 2 -13.57 -1.00 9.23
CA ARG A 2 -14.01 -1.29 7.85
C ARG A 2 -12.96 -0.82 6.84
N PRO A 3 -12.83 -1.47 5.68
CA PRO A 3 -12.00 -1.00 4.58
C PRO A 3 -12.35 0.43 4.16
N ILE A 4 -11.36 1.11 3.58
CA ILE A 4 -11.53 2.41 2.98
C ILE A 4 -12.39 2.24 1.72
N ALA A 5 -13.68 2.57 1.84
CA ALA A 5 -14.70 2.37 0.81
C ALA A 5 -14.63 3.42 -0.32
N ARG A 6 -13.43 3.69 -0.84
CA ARG A 6 -13.20 4.58 -1.98
C ARG A 6 -11.96 4.14 -2.74
N LYS A 7 -11.81 4.63 -3.98
CA LYS A 7 -10.55 4.52 -4.72
C LYS A 7 -9.45 5.30 -4.00
N ALA A 8 -8.24 4.75 -4.07
CA ALA A 8 -7.05 5.48 -3.66
C ALA A 8 -6.83 6.67 -4.59
N GLN A 9 -6.34 7.77 -4.02
CA GLN A 9 -5.73 8.86 -4.78
C GLN A 9 -4.32 8.45 -5.22
N PRO A 10 -3.81 9.00 -6.33
CA PRO A 10 -2.46 8.69 -6.81
C PRO A 10 -1.37 8.85 -5.74
N GLU A 11 -1.50 9.86 -4.89
CA GLU A 11 -0.55 10.19 -3.83
C GLU A 11 -0.46 9.10 -2.77
N GLU A 12 -1.56 8.38 -2.51
CA GLU A 12 -1.58 7.28 -1.55
C GLU A 12 -0.79 6.07 -2.06
N ILE A 13 -0.77 5.85 -3.38
CA ILE A 13 0.08 4.81 -3.99
C ILE A 13 1.54 5.29 -4.05
N ALA A 14 1.76 6.54 -4.47
CA ALA A 14 3.08 7.13 -4.57
C ALA A 14 3.81 7.15 -3.22
N ALA A 15 3.11 7.39 -2.11
CA ALA A 15 3.69 7.37 -0.77
C ALA A 15 4.36 6.04 -0.42
N MET A 16 3.73 4.90 -0.78
CA MET A 16 4.32 3.58 -0.57
C MET A 16 5.57 3.39 -1.44
N VAL A 17 5.53 3.82 -2.71
CA VAL A 17 6.69 3.76 -3.61
C VAL A 17 7.84 4.58 -3.06
N CYS A 18 7.58 5.84 -2.65
CA CYS A 18 8.56 6.70 -2.02
C CYS A 18 9.17 6.04 -0.78
N HIS A 19 8.35 5.43 0.10
CA HIS A 19 8.85 4.72 1.27
C HIS A 19 9.83 3.59 0.90
N LEU A 20 9.52 2.77 -0.11
CA LEU A 20 10.42 1.72 -0.59
C LEU A 20 11.74 2.27 -1.15
N CYS A 21 11.74 3.49 -1.70
CA CYS A 21 12.93 4.16 -2.20
C CYS A 21 13.78 4.85 -1.13
N LEU A 22 13.25 5.05 0.07
CA LEU A 22 13.95 5.67 1.20
C LEU A 22 14.85 4.64 1.93
N PRO A 23 15.78 5.09 2.80
CA PRO A 23 16.68 4.21 3.54
C PRO A 23 15.98 3.07 4.29
N ASP A 24 14.77 3.32 4.81
CA ASP A 24 13.98 2.33 5.56
C ASP A 24 13.50 1.17 4.69
N GLY A 25 13.36 1.37 3.38
CA GLY A 25 12.95 0.33 2.43
C GLY A 25 14.07 -0.62 2.00
N ARG A 26 15.34 -0.37 2.37
CA ARG A 26 16.52 -1.03 1.77
C ARG A 26 16.58 -2.54 1.96
N TYR A 27 15.92 -3.08 2.98
CA TYR A 27 15.90 -4.52 3.25
C TYR A 27 14.62 -5.21 2.78
N ILE A 28 13.72 -4.47 2.11
CA ILE A 28 12.47 -5.00 1.57
C ILE A 28 12.69 -5.32 0.10
N THR A 29 12.72 -6.61 -0.22
CA THR A 29 12.90 -7.09 -1.59
C THR A 29 12.08 -8.36 -1.84
N GLY A 30 11.71 -8.60 -3.11
CA GLY A 30 10.93 -9.76 -3.53
C GLY A 30 9.49 -9.82 -3.01
N GLN A 31 8.98 -8.73 -2.43
CA GLN A 31 7.63 -8.68 -1.85
C GLN A 31 6.60 -8.10 -2.82
N THR A 32 5.36 -8.56 -2.71
CA THR A 32 4.18 -7.91 -3.32
C THR A 32 3.41 -7.19 -2.23
N ILE A 33 3.31 -5.87 -2.32
CA ILE A 33 2.64 -5.01 -1.33
C ILE A 33 1.34 -4.47 -1.91
N HIS A 34 0.22 -4.79 -1.27
CA HIS A 34 -1.10 -4.32 -1.69
C HIS A 34 -1.48 -3.01 -0.99
N VAL A 35 -1.47 -1.91 -1.75
CA VAL A 35 -1.94 -0.59 -1.27
C VAL A 35 -3.37 -0.38 -1.78
N ASN A 36 -4.36 -0.87 -1.04
CA ASN A 36 -5.75 -0.95 -1.52
C ASN A 36 -6.81 -0.54 -0.48
N GLY A 37 -6.41 0.09 0.63
CA GLY A 37 -7.34 0.50 1.67
C GLY A 37 -8.03 -0.66 2.41
N GLY A 38 -7.47 -1.87 2.37
CA GLY A 38 -8.01 -3.06 3.04
C GLY A 38 -9.00 -3.87 2.20
N MET A 39 -9.18 -3.52 0.93
CA MET A 39 -10.20 -4.15 0.06
C MET A 39 -9.90 -5.59 -0.34
N LEU A 40 -8.62 -6.02 -0.35
CA LEU A 40 -8.27 -7.41 -0.70
C LEU A 40 -8.41 -8.39 0.47
N LEU A 41 -8.27 -7.93 1.71
CA LEU A 41 -8.34 -8.78 2.91
C LEU A 41 -9.73 -8.77 3.56
N ALA A 42 -10.58 -7.80 3.21
CA ALA A 42 -12.00 -7.86 3.55
C ALA A 42 -12.71 -8.78 2.57
N GLY A 43 -12.62 -10.09 2.82
CA GLY A 43 -13.45 -11.06 2.11
C GLY A 43 -14.94 -10.74 2.28
N ALA A 44 -15.55 -10.27 1.19
CA ALA A 44 -16.97 -10.37 0.87
C ALA A 44 -17.11 -10.29 -0.66
#